data_AF-A0A183Q5P6-F1
#
_entry.id   AF-A0A183Q5P6-F1
#
_cell.length_a   1.000
_cell.length_b   1.000
_cell.length_c   1.000
_cell.angle_alpha   90.00
_cell.angle_beta   90.00
_cell.angle_gamma   90.00
#
_symmetry.space_group_name_H-M   'P 1'
#
loop_
_entity.id
_entity.type
_entity.pdbx_description
1 polymer ?
#
loop_
_entity_poly.entity_id
_entity_poly.type
_entity_poly.pdbx_seq_one_letter_code
_entity_poly.pdbx_strand_id
1 'polypeptide(L)'
;GRAVKYTGFGNFAGFLARHALLGKPSKVNREPSCNVESDGEYSATSTESETEEYKKLKEDVNPVTGRWEIPQPNPMENMSEEQKEYLAMDLVQKIDKLERSGLIQPGTIGEDGRVRPVKHVLELIQTKEDDQKSDESVN
;
A
#
# COMPACT_ATOMS: atom_id res chain seq x y z
N GLY A 1 16.28 -1.08 -9.48
CA GLY A 1 14.97 -1.61 -9.02
C GLY A 1 14.92 -1.94 -7.53
N ARG A 2 15.98 -2.52 -6.94
CA ARG A 2 15.96 -3.06 -5.56
C ARG A 2 15.51 -2.08 -4.48
N ALA A 3 16.07 -0.87 -4.42
CA ALA A 3 15.71 0.09 -3.37
C ALA A 3 14.21 0.43 -3.35
N VAL A 4 13.59 0.57 -4.52
CA VAL A 4 12.15 0.87 -4.67
C VAL A 4 11.29 -0.26 -4.10
N LYS A 5 11.69 -1.52 -4.30
CA LYS A 5 10.96 -2.72 -3.84
C LYS A 5 10.82 -2.79 -2.31
N TYR A 6 11.78 -2.23 -1.56
CA TYR A 6 11.78 -2.26 -0.09
C TYR A 6 11.36 -0.93 0.54
N THR A 7 11.60 0.20 -0.14
CA THR A 7 11.32 1.53 0.42
C THR A 7 10.01 2.13 -0.08
N GLY A 8 9.52 1.67 -1.24
CA GLY A 8 8.43 2.27 -2.00
C GLY A 8 8.93 3.40 -2.91
N PHE A 9 8.30 3.57 -4.07
CA PHE A 9 8.75 4.52 -5.09
C PHE A 9 8.76 5.96 -4.58
N GLY A 10 7.67 6.42 -3.93
CA GLY A 10 7.57 7.78 -3.43
C GLY A 10 8.65 8.12 -2.40
N ASN A 11 8.92 7.21 -1.47
CA ASN A 11 9.96 7.40 -0.45
C ASN A 11 11.37 7.44 -1.08
N PHE A 12 11.66 6.53 -2.01
CA PHE A 12 12.97 6.50 -2.67
C PHE A 12 13.18 7.74 -3.57
N ALA A 13 12.15 8.14 -4.31
CA ALA A 13 12.19 9.36 -5.10
C ALA A 13 12.43 10.60 -4.23
N GLY A 14 11.76 10.67 -3.07
CA GLY A 14 11.99 11.73 -2.08
C GLY A 14 13.41 11.72 -1.51
N PHE A 15 13.97 10.54 -1.23
CA PHE A 15 15.37 10.39 -0.84
C PHE A 15 16.32 10.92 -1.93
N LEU A 16 16.14 10.50 -3.18
CA LEU A 16 16.95 10.98 -4.30
C LEU A 16 16.82 12.50 -4.50
N ALA A 17 15.63 13.07 -4.30
CA ALA A 17 15.39 14.50 -4.43
C ALA A 17 16.21 15.31 -3.43
N ARG A 18 16.17 14.89 -2.15
CA ARG A 18 16.89 15.54 -1.05
C ARG A 18 18.39 15.51 -1.24
N HIS A 19 18.90 14.48 -1.89
CA HIS A 19 20.33 14.31 -2.17
C HIS A 19 20.76 14.85 -3.54
N ALA A 20 19.87 15.56 -4.26
CA ALA A 20 20.13 16.03 -5.63
C ALA A 20 20.56 14.92 -6.61
N LEU A 21 20.14 13.68 -6.33
CA LEU A 21 20.37 12.48 -7.15
C LEU A 21 19.20 12.19 -8.11
N LEU A 22 18.10 12.96 -8.03
CA LEU A 22 17.08 12.99 -9.07
C LEU A 22 17.72 13.58 -10.32
N GLY A 23 18.04 12.73 -11.29
CA GLY A 23 18.78 13.10 -12.49
C GLY A 23 18.24 14.36 -13.17
N LYS A 24 19.08 15.40 -13.18
CA LYS A 24 19.32 16.37 -14.27
C LYS A 24 20.49 17.29 -13.86
N PRO A 25 21.72 17.14 -14.38
CA PRO A 25 22.50 18.33 -14.67
C PRO A 25 21.78 19.07 -15.80
N SER A 26 21.32 20.28 -15.53
CA SER A 26 20.82 21.19 -16.55
C SER A 26 21.83 21.29 -17.69
N LYS A 27 21.42 21.04 -18.93
CA LYS A 27 22.21 21.32 -20.15
C LYS A 27 22.30 22.83 -20.43
N VAL A 28 22.50 23.63 -19.39
CA VAL A 28 22.65 25.08 -19.49
C VAL A 28 23.74 25.46 -18.49
N ASN A 29 24.93 25.75 -19.02
CA ASN A 29 26.13 26.27 -18.34
C ASN A 29 27.01 25.27 -17.59
N ARG A 30 27.81 24.48 -18.33
CA ARG A 30 29.08 23.97 -17.80
C ARG A 30 30.20 24.28 -18.79
N GLU A 31 31.06 25.20 -18.38
CA GLU A 31 32.36 25.52 -19.00
C GLU A 31 33.17 24.24 -19.31
N PRO A 32 33.97 24.23 -20.39
CA PRO A 32 34.62 23.02 -20.91
C PRO A 32 35.92 22.65 -20.16
N SER A 33 36.02 22.91 -18.86
CA SER A 33 37.25 22.65 -18.09
C SER A 33 36.99 21.97 -16.75
N CYS A 34 36.35 20.80 -16.78
CA CYS A 34 36.62 19.78 -15.77
C CYS A 34 36.38 18.42 -16.39
N ASN A 35 37.45 17.65 -16.58
CA ASN A 35 37.41 16.22 -16.85
C ASN A 35 36.88 15.52 -15.59
N VAL A 36 35.58 15.67 -15.34
CA VAL A 36 34.85 14.69 -14.54
C VAL A 36 34.39 13.68 -15.57
N GLU A 37 35.19 12.63 -15.71
CA GLU A 37 34.79 11.36 -16.30
C GLU A 37 33.32 11.14 -15.93
N SER A 38 32.43 11.28 -16.92
CA SER A 38 31.06 10.84 -16.72
C SER A 38 31.14 9.33 -16.68
N ASP A 39 31.37 8.78 -15.48
CA ASP A 39 31.11 7.38 -15.17
C ASP A 39 29.60 7.16 -15.27
N GLY A 40 29.13 7.20 -16.53
CA GLY A 40 27.89 6.61 -17.00
C GLY A 40 28.07 5.11 -17.22
N GLU A 41 29.01 4.49 -16.51
CA GLU A 41 29.10 3.04 -16.37
C GLU A 41 27.95 2.60 -15.43
N TYR A 42 26.72 2.75 -15.93
CA TYR A 42 25.63 1.91 -15.47
C TYR A 42 26.03 0.48 -15.82
N SER A 43 26.53 -0.24 -14.83
CA SER A 43 26.94 -1.64 -14.99
C SER A 43 25.87 -2.41 -15.78
N ALA A 44 26.22 -2.74 -17.04
CA ALA A 44 25.37 -3.46 -17.99
C ALA A 44 25.05 -4.90 -17.53
N THR A 45 25.47 -5.29 -16.33
CA THR A 45 25.20 -6.59 -15.72
C THR A 45 23.96 -6.61 -14.82
N SER A 46 23.19 -5.52 -14.76
CA SER A 46 22.14 -5.34 -13.73
C SER A 46 20.74 -5.81 -14.12
N THR A 47 20.59 -6.50 -15.25
CA THR A 47 19.28 -6.94 -15.78
C THR A 47 18.67 -8.10 -14.98
N GLU A 48 19.48 -8.87 -14.26
CA GLU A 48 19.03 -9.98 -13.39
C GLU A 48 18.98 -9.56 -11.91
N SER A 49 18.58 -8.31 -11.61
CA SER A 49 18.45 -7.82 -10.22
C SER A 49 17.20 -8.35 -9.50
N GLU A 50 16.68 -9.50 -9.94
CA GLU A 50 15.85 -10.35 -9.12
C GLU A 50 16.78 -11.24 -8.30
N THR A 51 17.13 -10.78 -7.10
CA THR A 51 17.76 -11.68 -6.14
C THR A 51 16.81 -12.86 -5.90
N GLU A 52 17.34 -14.07 -5.77
CA GLU A 52 16.56 -15.28 -5.45
C GLU A 52 15.64 -15.09 -4.22
N GLU A 53 16.07 -14.22 -3.30
CA GLU A 53 15.28 -13.75 -2.17
C GLU A 53 14.00 -13.01 -2.59
N TYR A 54 14.08 -12.10 -3.59
CA TYR A 54 12.94 -11.28 -4.01
C TYR A 54 11.91 -12.06 -4.83
N LYS A 55 12.30 -13.10 -5.56
CA LYS A 55 11.33 -13.98 -6.27
C LYS A 55 10.34 -14.60 -5.30
N LYS A 56 10.79 -14.92 -4.07
CA LYS A 56 9.95 -15.46 -3.00
C LYS A 56 9.07 -14.38 -2.35
N LEU A 57 9.59 -13.16 -2.24
CA LEU A 57 8.93 -12.01 -1.60
C LEU A 57 7.95 -11.26 -2.51
N LYS A 58 7.92 -11.57 -3.82
CA LYS A 58 7.09 -10.88 -4.81
C LYS A 58 5.59 -11.03 -4.51
N GLU A 59 5.19 -12.21 -4.06
CA GLU A 59 3.80 -12.50 -3.68
C GLU A 59 3.38 -11.74 -2.41
N ASP A 60 4.35 -11.39 -1.54
CA ASP A 60 4.13 -10.70 -0.27
C ASP A 60 4.25 -9.16 -0.40
N VAL A 61 4.30 -8.62 -1.63
CA VAL A 61 4.35 -7.18 -1.84
C VAL A 61 2.97 -6.59 -1.57
N ASN A 62 2.91 -5.58 -0.70
CA ASN A 62 1.67 -4.89 -0.41
C ASN A 62 1.17 -4.19 -1.69
N PRO A 63 -0.02 -4.53 -2.22
CA PRO A 63 -0.51 -3.99 -3.49
C PRO A 63 -0.85 -2.50 -3.40
N VAL A 64 -1.12 -1.98 -2.20
CA VAL A 64 -1.42 -0.57 -1.96
C VAL A 64 -0.12 0.24 -1.89
N THR A 65 0.86 -0.22 -1.12
CA THR A 65 2.10 0.54 -0.91
C THR A 65 3.20 0.23 -1.94
N GLY A 66 3.06 -0.86 -2.69
CA GLY A 66 3.99 -1.30 -3.73
C GLY A 66 5.37 -1.69 -3.22
N ARG A 67 5.52 -1.90 -1.90
CA ARG A 67 6.76 -2.34 -1.27
C ARG A 67 6.52 -3.61 -0.47
N TRP A 68 7.58 -4.39 -0.33
CA TRP A 68 7.60 -5.49 0.63
C TRP A 68 7.74 -4.93 2.05
N GLU A 69 6.95 -5.47 2.98
CA GLU A 69 6.95 -5.11 4.40
C GLU A 69 7.17 -6.37 5.24
N ILE A 70 7.87 -6.21 6.36
CA ILE A 70 8.03 -7.29 7.32
C ILE A 70 6.65 -7.59 7.92
N PRO A 71 6.22 -8.87 7.97
CA PRO A 71 4.97 -9.23 8.63
C PRO A 71 4.95 -8.70 10.07
N GLN A 72 3.97 -7.86 10.37
CA GLN A 72 3.80 -7.35 11.73
C GLN A 72 3.17 -8.43 12.60
N PRO A 73 3.55 -8.53 13.89
CA PRO A 73 2.88 -9.43 14.82
C PRO A 73 1.41 -9.04 14.97
N ASN A 74 0.58 -10.00 15.36
CA ASN A 74 -0.83 -9.74 15.58
C ASN A 74 -0.99 -8.72 16.73
N PRO A 75 -1.69 -7.59 16.52
CA PRO A 75 -1.80 -6.54 17.54
C PRO A 75 -2.57 -7.00 18.81
N MET A 76 -3.26 -8.14 18.73
CA MET A 76 -4.06 -8.72 19.82
C MET A 76 -3.36 -9.85 20.59
N GLU A 77 -2.14 -10.24 20.20
CA GLU A 77 -1.47 -11.46 20.72
C GLU A 77 -1.25 -11.46 22.24
N ASN A 78 -1.11 -10.28 22.85
CA ASN A 78 -0.88 -10.12 24.30
C ASN A 78 -2.07 -9.49 25.04
N MET A 79 -3.27 -9.49 24.46
CA MET A 79 -4.47 -8.95 25.10
C MET A 79 -5.29 -10.06 25.76
N SER A 80 -5.78 -9.81 26.98
CA SER A 80 -6.78 -10.68 27.59
C SER A 80 -8.12 -10.60 26.85
N GLU A 81 -9.01 -11.58 27.04
CA GLU A 81 -10.31 -11.57 26.38
C GLU A 81 -11.16 -10.37 26.82
N GLU A 82 -11.15 -10.05 28.11
CA GLU A 82 -11.83 -8.86 28.65
C GLU A 82 -11.33 -7.56 28.00
N GLN A 83 -10.02 -7.45 27.75
CA GLN A 83 -9.44 -6.29 27.07
C GLN A 83 -9.90 -6.20 25.61
N LYS A 84 -9.98 -7.34 24.92
CA LYS A 84 -10.48 -7.38 23.54
C LYS A 84 -11.94 -6.96 23.47
N GLU A 85 -12.78 -7.46 24.37
CA GLU A 85 -14.20 -7.10 24.44
C GLU A 85 -14.39 -5.60 24.72
N TYR A 86 -13.63 -5.06 25.69
CA TYR A 86 -13.65 -3.64 26.00
C TYR A 86 -13.26 -2.77 24.79
N LEU A 87 -12.16 -3.11 24.12
CA LEU A 87 -11.70 -2.40 22.93
C LEU A 87 -12.67 -2.56 21.74
N ALA A 88 -13.34 -3.70 21.62
CA ALA A 88 -14.38 -3.90 20.62
C ALA A 88 -15.55 -2.93 20.84
N MET A 89 -15.99 -2.73 22.08
CA MET A 89 -17.05 -1.77 22.39
C MET A 89 -16.61 -0.32 22.21
N ASP A 90 -15.37 0.03 22.57
CA ASP A 90 -14.79 1.35 22.30
C ASP A 90 -14.70 1.62 20.78
N LEU A 91 -14.34 0.60 19.99
CA LEU A 91 -14.32 0.70 18.53
C LEU A 91 -15.71 0.98 17.95
N VAL A 92 -16.74 0.27 18.42
CA VAL A 92 -18.14 0.52 17.99
C VAL A 92 -18.55 1.96 18.30
N GLN A 93 -18.22 2.47 19.50
CA GLN A 93 -18.54 3.85 19.89
C GLN A 93 -17.82 4.88 19.00
N LYS A 94 -16.54 4.63 18.66
CA LYS A 94 -15.78 5.49 17.75
C LYS A 94 -16.37 5.50 16.35
N ILE A 95 -16.78 4.35 15.82
CA ILE A 95 -17.44 4.24 14.51
C ILE A 95 -18.78 5.01 14.53
N ASP A 96 -19.62 4.79 15.54
CA ASP A 96 -20.91 5.49 15.71
C ASP A 96 -20.72 7.01 15.76
N LYS A 97 -19.69 7.48 16.48
CA LYS A 97 -19.35 8.92 16.53
C LYS A 97 -18.95 9.47 15.16
N LEU A 98 -18.13 8.72 14.42
CA LEU A 98 -17.69 9.14 13.08
C LEU A 98 -18.84 9.14 12.07
N GLU A 99 -19.72 8.13 12.13
CA GLU A 99 -20.90 8.02 11.28
C GLU A 99 -21.88 9.18 11.54
N ARG A 100 -22.20 9.45 12.82
CA ARG A 100 -23.07 10.57 13.21
C ARG A 100 -22.51 11.94 12.84
N SER A 101 -21.17 12.07 12.82
CA SER A 101 -20.52 13.30 12.36
C SER A 101 -20.53 13.48 10.84
N GLY A 102 -20.94 12.44 10.09
CA GLY A 102 -20.93 12.43 8.62
C GLY A 102 -19.53 12.27 8.01
N LEU A 103 -18.51 11.96 8.81
CA LEU A 103 -17.14 11.76 8.31
C LEU A 103 -17.01 10.43 7.54
N ILE A 104 -17.71 9.40 8.00
CA ILE A 104 -17.78 8.09 7.35
C ILE A 104 -19.25 7.76 7.05
N GLN A 105 -19.48 6.98 6.00
CA GLN A 105 -20.80 6.50 5.61
C GLN A 105 -20.69 5.07 5.07
N PRO A 106 -21.68 4.20 5.32
CA PRO A 106 -21.72 2.88 4.71
C PRO A 106 -21.78 2.99 3.18
N GLY A 107 -20.92 2.22 2.50
CA GLY A 107 -20.84 2.17 1.03
C GLY A 107 -21.17 0.78 0.49
N THR A 108 -21.78 0.74 -0.69
CA THR A 108 -22.02 -0.48 -1.48
C THR A 108 -21.48 -0.29 -2.91
N ILE A 109 -21.28 -1.38 -3.64
CA ILE A 109 -20.78 -1.35 -5.02
C ILE A 109 -21.98 -1.21 -5.96
N GLY A 110 -21.97 -0.19 -6.82
CA GLY A 110 -22.98 -0.01 -7.86
C GLY A 110 -22.78 -0.96 -9.04
N GLU A 111 -23.78 -1.05 -9.92
CA GLU A 111 -23.70 -1.80 -11.19
C GLU A 111 -22.56 -1.31 -12.10
N ASP A 112 -22.13 -0.06 -11.92
CA ASP A 112 -20.99 0.55 -12.60
C ASP A 112 -19.62 0.16 -12.00
N GLY A 113 -19.61 -0.68 -10.97
CA GLY A 113 -18.41 -1.12 -10.25
C GLY A 113 -17.81 -0.05 -9.33
N ARG A 114 -18.50 1.08 -9.11
CA ARG A 114 -18.01 2.16 -8.25
C ARG A 114 -18.67 2.12 -6.87
N VAL A 115 -17.96 2.62 -5.87
CA VAL A 115 -18.49 2.74 -4.51
C VAL A 115 -19.52 3.87 -4.46
N ARG A 116 -20.71 3.57 -3.94
CA ARG A 116 -21.81 4.53 -3.71
C ARG A 116 -22.31 4.44 -2.26
N PRO A 117 -22.85 5.52 -1.68
CA PRO A 117 -23.45 5.46 -0.34
C PRO A 117 -24.71 4.59 -0.34
N VAL A 118 -24.91 3.87 0.77
CA VAL A 118 -26.08 3.01 0.98
C VAL A 118 -27.32 3.85 1.19
N LYS A 119 -28.43 3.49 0.53
CA LYS A 119 -29.71 4.20 0.72
C LYS A 119 -30.53 3.61 1.85
N HIS A 120 -30.47 2.29 2.02
CA HIS A 120 -31.26 1.55 2.99
C HIS A 120 -30.48 0.39 3.59
N VAL A 121 -30.69 0.12 4.89
CA VAL A 121 -29.94 -0.92 5.64
C VAL A 121 -30.06 -2.32 5.02
N LEU A 122 -31.16 -2.63 4.33
CA LEU A 122 -31.36 -3.92 3.65
C LEU A 122 -30.33 -4.20 2.54
N GLU A 123 -29.81 -3.15 1.88
CA GLU A 123 -28.79 -3.30 0.84
C GLU A 123 -27.49 -3.90 1.41
N LEU A 124 -27.18 -3.61 2.68
CA LEU A 124 -26.02 -4.17 3.39
C LEU A 124 -26.18 -5.67 3.71
N ILE A 125 -27.41 -6.15 3.85
CA ILE A 125 -27.68 -7.56 4.19
C ILE A 125 -27.60 -8.42 2.92
N GLN A 126 -28.23 -7.98 1.84
CA GLN A 126 -28.26 -8.71 0.57
C GLN A 126 -26.85 -8.97 0.02
N THR A 127 -25.97 -7.96 0.10
CA THR A 127 -24.58 -8.09 -0.37
C THR A 127 -23.84 -9.24 0.32
N LYS A 128 -24.10 -9.48 1.62
CA LYS A 128 -23.43 -10.56 2.38
C LYS A 128 -23.83 -11.95 1.92
N GLU A 129 -25.07 -12.14 1.46
CA GLU A 129 -25.55 -13.46 1.00
C GLU A 129 -24.96 -13.82 -0.37
N ASP A 130 -24.74 -12.83 -1.22
CA ASP A 130 -24.14 -13.02 -2.54
C ASP A 130 -22.64 -13.37 -2.42
N ASP A 131 -21.90 -12.70 -1.53
CA ASP A 131 -20.50 -13.02 -1.24
C ASP A 131 -20.31 -14.46 -0.72
N GLN A 132 -21.24 -14.96 0.10
CA GLN A 132 -21.19 -16.33 0.62
C GLN A 132 -21.49 -17.39 -0.45
N LYS A 133 -22.38 -17.11 -1.40
CA LYS A 133 -22.69 -18.04 -2.50
C LYS A 133 -21.56 -18.15 -3.51
N SER A 134 -20.79 -17.09 -3.74
CA SER A 134 -19.63 -17.16 -4.64
C SER A 134 -18.55 -18.08 -4.09
N ASP A 135 -18.30 -18.06 -2.77
CA ASP A 135 -17.27 -18.89 -2.14
C ASP A 135 -17.64 -20.38 -2.07
N GLU A 136 -18.93 -20.72 -1.94
CA GLU A 136 -19.40 -22.12 -1.96
C GLU A 136 -19.41 -22.76 -3.35
N SER A 137 -19.44 -21.96 -4.42
CA SER A 137 -19.51 -22.47 -5.80
C SER A 137 -18.14 -22.86 -6.41
N VAL A 138 -17.04 -22.69 -5.66
CA VAL A 138 -15.67 -22.94 -6.11
C VAL A 138 -15.02 -24.16 -5.42
N ASN A 139 -15.79 -24.94 -4.65
CA ASN A 139 -15.31 -26.15 -3.96
C ASN A 139 -15.90 -27.45 -4.55
#